data_AF-A0A844AMT4-F1
#
_entry.id   AF-A0A844AMT4-F1
#
_cell.length_a   1.000
_cell.length_b   1.000
_cell.length_c   1.000
_cell.angle_alpha   90.00
_cell.angle_beta   90.00
_cell.angle_gamma   90.00
#
_symmetry.space_group_name_H-M   'P 1'
#
loop_
_entity.id
_entity.type
_entity.pdbx_description
1 polymer ?
#
loop_
_entity_poly.entity_id
_entity_poly.type
_entity_poly.pdbx_seq_one_letter_code
_entity_poly.pdbx_strand_id
1 'polypeptide(L)'
;MIKPILAATLIMAAATAAPAATFVFDAAGGNGSGSQAVDQPSEFALTLLGANGVVANGVAGRTTYTATAASDQSFDIAWSFFTFDRFGPAADPFGYFVGATNTQLSDGSGTGFQNGEFTLTVTAGDVFGFYIDSTDDVNGPGFATVVGTEVPSAAVPLPASGGLLIGSLIGLGLYRRRGRRA
;
A
#
# COMPACT_ATOMS: atom_id res chain seq x y z
N MET A 1 19.17 23.06 -52.81
CA MET A 1 17.87 22.66 -52.22
C MET A 1 18.10 21.64 -51.12
N ILE A 2 17.95 22.05 -49.87
CA ILE A 2 18.19 21.22 -48.68
C ILE A 2 16.86 20.54 -48.30
N LYS A 3 16.83 19.20 -48.22
CA LYS A 3 15.65 18.44 -47.78
C LYS A 3 15.68 18.29 -46.25
N PRO A 4 14.58 18.59 -45.53
CA PRO A 4 14.54 18.38 -44.09
C PRO A 4 14.32 16.89 -43.79
N ILE A 5 15.16 16.34 -42.92
CA ILE A 5 14.98 15.01 -42.33
C ILE A 5 14.10 15.21 -41.11
N LEU A 6 12.84 14.75 -41.16
CA LEU A 6 12.01 14.63 -39.96
C LEU A 6 12.53 13.45 -39.13
N ALA A 7 13.09 13.74 -37.96
CA ALA A 7 13.35 12.74 -36.92
C ALA A 7 12.03 12.44 -36.19
N ALA A 8 11.58 11.19 -36.23
CA ALA A 8 10.47 10.73 -35.41
C ALA A 8 11.04 10.26 -34.07
N THR A 9 10.75 11.02 -33.01
CA THR A 9 11.15 10.68 -31.63
C THR A 9 10.22 9.58 -31.11
N LEU A 10 10.77 8.39 -30.86
CA LEU A 10 10.05 7.30 -30.21
C LEU A 10 10.10 7.52 -28.69
N ILE A 11 8.97 7.83 -28.08
CA ILE A 11 8.84 7.89 -26.62
C ILE A 11 8.58 6.47 -26.13
N MET A 12 9.61 5.78 -25.62
CA MET A 12 9.38 4.61 -24.78
C MET A 12 8.85 5.11 -23.44
N ALA A 13 7.59 4.81 -23.13
CA ALA A 13 7.06 5.01 -21.79
C ALA A 13 7.76 4.02 -20.85
N ALA A 14 8.75 4.50 -20.09
CA ALA A 14 9.23 3.77 -18.93
C ALA A 14 8.08 3.73 -17.92
N ALA A 15 7.71 2.54 -17.46
CA ALA A 15 6.81 2.41 -16.32
C ALA A 15 7.53 3.01 -15.11
N THR A 16 7.18 4.25 -14.76
CA THR A 16 7.63 4.86 -13.52
C THR A 16 6.95 4.09 -12.39
N ALA A 17 7.73 3.53 -11.47
CA ALA A 17 7.19 2.94 -10.25
C ALA A 17 6.22 3.94 -9.61
N ALA A 18 5.00 3.49 -9.31
CA ALA A 18 4.03 4.31 -8.63
C ALA A 18 4.63 4.77 -7.28
N PRO A 19 4.38 6.01 -6.84
CA PRO A 19 4.86 6.46 -5.55
C PRO A 19 4.29 5.54 -4.45
N ALA A 20 5.08 5.33 -3.39
CA ALA A 20 4.62 4.65 -2.19
C ALA A 20 3.32 5.23 -1.70
N ALA A 21 2.46 4.40 -1.14
CA ALA A 21 1.39 4.90 -0.31
C ALA A 21 2.04 5.60 0.92
N THR A 22 2.04 6.93 0.96
CA THR A 22 2.56 7.67 2.12
C THR A 22 1.61 7.47 3.29
N PHE A 23 2.09 6.86 4.36
CA PHE A 23 1.31 6.64 5.56
C PHE A 23 1.25 7.90 6.42
N VAL A 24 0.05 8.25 6.85
CA VAL A 24 -0.25 9.34 7.78
C VAL A 24 -0.66 8.73 9.11
N PHE A 25 0.03 9.11 10.17
CA PHE A 25 -0.31 8.72 11.53
C PHE A 25 -1.47 9.58 12.05
N ASP A 26 -2.42 8.95 12.73
CA ASP A 26 -3.48 9.64 13.49
C ASP A 26 -3.80 8.88 14.78
N ALA A 27 -3.70 9.57 15.92
CA ALA A 27 -4.07 9.04 17.24
C ALA A 27 -5.55 9.29 17.60
N ALA A 28 -6.33 9.91 16.70
CA ALA A 28 -7.74 10.25 16.87
C ALA A 28 -8.06 10.99 18.19
N GLY A 29 -7.14 11.83 18.67
CA GLY A 29 -7.27 12.58 19.92
C GLY A 29 -6.91 11.81 21.20
N GLY A 30 -6.55 10.53 21.09
CA GLY A 30 -5.95 9.74 22.18
C GLY A 30 -4.44 10.01 22.36
N ASN A 31 -3.80 9.24 23.23
CA ASN A 31 -2.35 9.31 23.48
C ASN A 31 -1.55 8.17 22.80
N GLY A 32 -2.16 7.48 21.84
CA GLY A 32 -1.46 6.52 21.00
C GLY A 32 -0.28 7.15 20.26
N SER A 33 0.66 6.31 19.84
CA SER A 33 1.85 6.76 19.10
C SER A 33 2.21 5.80 17.99
N GLY A 34 3.04 6.24 17.06
CA GLY A 34 3.53 5.39 15.99
C GLY A 34 4.86 5.87 15.45
N SER A 35 5.56 4.96 14.79
CA SER A 35 6.75 5.29 14.00
C SER A 35 6.72 4.54 12.67
N GLN A 36 7.27 5.19 11.64
CA GLN A 36 7.50 4.58 10.34
C GLN A 36 9.01 4.46 10.15
N ALA A 37 9.52 3.25 10.11
CA ALA A 37 10.95 2.97 9.97
C ALA A 37 11.37 2.85 8.49
N VAL A 38 10.45 2.42 7.63
CA VAL A 38 10.65 2.33 6.17
C VAL A 38 9.45 2.98 5.48
N ASP A 39 9.73 3.87 4.54
CA ASP A 39 8.77 4.59 3.70
C ASP A 39 9.28 4.59 2.26
N GLN A 40 9.17 3.45 1.58
CA GLN A 40 9.63 3.26 0.20
C GLN A 40 8.46 2.83 -0.69
N PRO A 41 8.51 3.10 -2.01
CA PRO A 41 7.45 2.73 -2.96
C PRO A 41 6.94 1.29 -2.84
N SER A 42 7.88 0.36 -2.70
CA SER A 42 7.61 -1.06 -2.69
C SER A 42 7.69 -1.68 -1.28
N GLU A 43 7.91 -0.89 -0.23
CA GLU A 43 8.12 -1.43 1.12
C GLU A 43 7.80 -0.41 2.21
N PHE A 44 7.13 -0.86 3.27
CA PHE A 44 6.91 -0.06 4.46
C PHE A 44 7.11 -0.88 5.75
N ALA A 45 7.47 -0.18 6.82
CA ALA A 45 7.56 -0.74 8.16
C ALA A 45 6.97 0.24 9.17
N LEU A 46 5.90 -0.17 9.83
CA LEU A 46 5.11 0.62 10.76
C LEU A 46 5.18 0.00 12.16
N THR A 47 5.20 0.86 13.16
CA THR A 47 4.98 0.50 14.56
C THR A 47 3.81 1.32 15.07
N LEU A 48 2.82 0.66 15.67
CA LEU A 48 1.66 1.28 16.29
C LEU A 48 1.68 0.96 17.78
N LEU A 49 1.43 1.97 18.59
CA LEU A 49 1.13 1.83 20.02
C LEU A 49 -0.24 2.46 20.25
N GLY A 50 -1.19 1.64 20.71
CA GLY A 50 -2.53 2.05 21.09
C GLY A 50 -2.53 3.09 22.21
N ALA A 51 -3.69 3.66 22.45
CA ALA A 51 -3.87 4.58 23.56
C ALA A 51 -3.83 3.80 24.89
N ASN A 52 -3.32 4.48 25.91
CA ASN A 52 -3.35 4.01 27.30
C ASN A 52 -3.22 5.25 28.18
N GLY A 53 -4.28 6.04 28.21
CA GLY A 53 -4.31 7.28 28.98
C GLY A 53 -5.72 7.51 29.45
N VAL A 54 -5.88 7.76 30.75
CA VAL A 54 -7.17 8.13 31.34
C VAL A 54 -7.65 9.47 30.75
N VAL A 55 -8.20 9.47 29.54
CA VAL A 55 -8.98 10.60 29.04
C VAL A 55 -10.34 10.51 29.74
N ALA A 56 -10.75 11.64 30.31
CA ALA A 56 -12.00 11.74 31.05
C ALA A 56 -13.16 11.14 30.23
N ASN A 57 -13.84 10.16 30.82
CA ASN A 57 -15.02 9.45 30.30
C ASN A 57 -14.80 8.11 29.55
N GLY A 58 -13.60 7.54 29.53
CA GLY A 58 -13.41 6.15 29.03
C GLY A 58 -13.83 5.97 27.57
N VAL A 59 -13.50 6.95 26.73
CA VAL A 59 -13.82 6.90 25.31
C VAL A 59 -12.74 6.08 24.63
N ALA A 60 -13.15 4.99 23.96
CA ALA A 60 -12.27 4.17 23.16
C ALA A 60 -11.46 5.03 22.17
N GLY A 61 -10.14 4.86 22.15
CA GLY A 61 -9.23 5.55 21.26
C GLY A 61 -8.83 4.66 20.08
N ARG A 62 -8.87 5.19 18.85
CA ARG A 62 -8.37 4.49 17.66
C ARG A 62 -7.05 5.12 17.20
N THR A 63 -5.98 4.34 17.22
CA THR A 63 -4.68 4.75 16.67
C THR A 63 -4.50 4.14 15.30
N THR A 64 -4.15 4.94 14.28
CA THR A 64 -4.04 4.47 12.90
C THR A 64 -2.78 4.94 12.19
N TYR A 65 -2.39 4.14 11.21
CA TYR A 65 -1.66 4.61 10.04
C TYR A 65 -2.54 4.44 8.82
N THR A 66 -2.68 5.51 8.02
CA THR A 66 -3.56 5.54 6.85
C THR A 66 -2.78 5.95 5.62
N ALA A 67 -2.98 5.27 4.50
CA ALA A 67 -2.45 5.67 3.20
C ALA A 67 -3.54 5.61 2.12
N THR A 68 -3.28 6.23 0.98
CA THR A 68 -4.13 6.14 -0.21
C THR A 68 -3.35 5.44 -1.32
N ALA A 69 -3.91 4.39 -1.89
CA ALA A 69 -3.30 3.63 -2.97
C ALA A 69 -3.21 4.50 -4.23
N ALA A 70 -2.00 4.69 -4.75
CA ALA A 70 -1.77 5.49 -5.97
C ALA A 70 -2.10 4.71 -7.25
N SER A 71 -2.07 3.39 -7.18
CA SER A 71 -2.37 2.45 -8.25
C SER A 71 -2.96 1.16 -7.67
N ASP A 72 -3.36 0.23 -8.53
CA ASP A 72 -3.66 -1.13 -8.08
C ASP A 72 -2.36 -1.78 -7.57
N GLN A 73 -2.39 -2.26 -6.33
CA GLN A 73 -1.22 -2.80 -5.64
C GLN A 73 -1.61 -4.03 -4.83
N SER A 74 -0.64 -4.91 -4.63
CA SER A 74 -0.74 -6.00 -3.67
C SER A 74 0.51 -5.98 -2.80
N PHE A 75 0.33 -6.20 -1.50
CA PHE A 75 1.40 -6.23 -0.53
C PHE A 75 1.38 -7.56 0.22
N ASP A 76 2.51 -8.21 0.33
CA ASP A 76 2.69 -9.27 1.33
C ASP A 76 2.95 -8.59 2.67
N ILE A 77 2.04 -8.84 3.62
CA ILE A 77 2.06 -8.23 4.95
C ILE A 77 2.48 -9.27 5.97
N ALA A 78 3.49 -8.93 6.77
CA ALA A 78 3.82 -9.62 8.00
C ALA A 78 3.52 -8.70 9.19
N TRP A 79 2.86 -9.22 10.21
CA TRP A 79 2.50 -8.45 11.40
C TRP A 79 2.78 -9.20 12.69
N SER A 80 3.06 -8.43 13.74
CA SER A 80 3.08 -8.92 15.12
C SER A 80 2.31 -7.96 16.01
N PHE A 81 1.65 -8.50 17.01
CA PHE A 81 0.83 -7.78 17.97
C PHE A 81 1.13 -8.29 19.38
N PHE A 82 1.18 -7.36 20.32
CA PHE A 82 1.28 -7.63 21.74
C PHE A 82 0.42 -6.62 22.50
N THR A 83 -0.33 -7.05 23.52
CA THR A 83 -1.01 -6.11 24.44
C THR A 83 -0.46 -6.24 25.86
N PHE A 84 -0.31 -5.09 26.50
CA PHE A 84 -0.01 -4.99 27.92
C PHE A 84 -1.28 -5.00 28.80
N ASP A 85 -2.48 -4.97 28.19
CA ASP A 85 -3.74 -4.96 28.91
C ASP A 85 -3.99 -6.33 29.57
N ARG A 86 -4.38 -6.29 30.85
CA ARG A 86 -4.73 -7.47 31.65
C ARG A 86 -5.95 -8.24 31.15
N PHE A 87 -6.85 -7.59 30.42
CA PHE A 87 -8.04 -8.16 29.79
C PHE A 87 -7.73 -8.73 28.40
N GLY A 88 -6.48 -8.57 27.94
CA GLY A 88 -5.97 -9.20 26.75
C GLY A 88 -6.42 -8.52 25.45
N PRO A 89 -6.28 -9.23 24.31
CA PRO A 89 -6.45 -8.64 22.98
C PRO A 89 -7.84 -8.08 22.67
N ALA A 90 -8.87 -8.47 23.45
CA ALA A 90 -10.21 -7.89 23.33
C ALA A 90 -10.27 -6.43 23.78
N ALA A 91 -9.34 -5.99 24.65
CA ALA A 91 -9.23 -4.61 25.08
C ALA A 91 -8.51 -3.74 24.04
N ASP A 92 -7.56 -4.34 23.31
CA ASP A 92 -6.79 -3.69 22.23
C ASP A 92 -6.90 -4.40 20.87
N PRO A 93 -8.07 -4.48 20.20
CA PRO A 93 -8.15 -5.09 18.88
C PRO A 93 -7.19 -4.43 17.88
N PHE A 94 -6.36 -5.26 17.23
CA PHE A 94 -5.45 -4.85 16.17
C PHE A 94 -5.96 -5.38 14.83
N GLY A 95 -5.87 -4.57 13.79
CA GLY A 95 -6.31 -4.97 12.46
C GLY A 95 -5.89 -4.02 11.35
N TYR A 96 -6.49 -4.22 10.18
CA TYR A 96 -6.34 -3.36 9.01
C TYR A 96 -7.69 -2.94 8.45
N PHE A 97 -7.70 -1.93 7.59
CA PHE A 97 -8.91 -1.51 6.88
C PHE A 97 -8.64 -1.18 5.42
N VAL A 98 -9.66 -1.35 4.59
CA VAL A 98 -9.71 -0.88 3.20
C VAL A 98 -11.06 -0.20 2.97
N GLY A 99 -11.02 1.08 2.62
CA GLY A 99 -12.18 1.96 2.62
C GLY A 99 -12.84 2.02 3.99
N ALA A 100 -14.13 1.68 4.05
CA ALA A 100 -14.90 1.63 5.29
C ALA A 100 -14.90 0.25 5.97
N THR A 101 -14.20 -0.74 5.40
CA THR A 101 -14.22 -2.12 5.90
C THR A 101 -13.04 -2.36 6.82
N ASN A 102 -13.31 -2.67 8.09
CA ASN A 102 -12.29 -3.09 9.05
C ASN A 102 -12.20 -4.63 9.09
N THR A 103 -10.98 -5.14 9.14
CA THR A 103 -10.66 -6.55 9.37
C THR A 103 -9.76 -6.65 10.60
N GLN A 104 -10.30 -7.25 11.67
CA GLN A 104 -9.52 -7.52 12.87
C GLN A 104 -8.57 -8.70 12.62
N LEU A 105 -7.30 -8.54 12.99
CA LEU A 105 -6.25 -9.55 12.88
C LEU A 105 -5.99 -10.25 14.22
N SER A 106 -6.07 -9.54 15.34
CA SER A 106 -5.94 -10.16 16.66
C SER A 106 -7.19 -10.96 17.03
N ASP A 107 -7.03 -12.15 17.58
CA ASP A 107 -8.10 -12.89 18.23
C ASP A 107 -8.33 -12.32 19.63
N GLY A 108 -9.49 -11.71 19.88
CA GLY A 108 -9.87 -11.14 21.17
C GLY A 108 -9.88 -12.15 22.33
N SER A 109 -10.07 -13.43 22.02
CA SER A 109 -10.01 -14.54 22.99
C SER A 109 -8.66 -15.24 23.05
N GLY A 110 -7.72 -14.82 22.19
CA GLY A 110 -6.40 -15.40 22.04
C GLY A 110 -5.39 -14.93 23.10
N THR A 111 -4.14 -15.32 22.88
CA THR A 111 -3.01 -14.90 23.73
C THR A 111 -2.69 -13.42 23.55
N GLY A 112 -2.07 -12.81 24.58
CA GLY A 112 -1.64 -11.41 24.52
C GLY A 112 -0.60 -11.11 23.44
N PHE A 113 0.15 -12.11 22.98
CA PHE A 113 1.06 -12.04 21.82
C PHE A 113 0.47 -12.83 20.65
N GLN A 114 0.44 -12.25 19.46
CA GLN A 114 -0.07 -12.85 18.23
C GLN A 114 0.71 -12.34 17.02
N ASN A 115 0.76 -13.12 15.94
CA ASN A 115 1.43 -12.73 14.71
C ASN A 115 0.80 -13.46 13.52
N GLY A 116 1.04 -12.95 12.32
CA GLY A 116 0.54 -13.58 11.10
C GLY A 116 1.05 -12.93 9.83
N GLU A 117 0.67 -13.53 8.71
CA GLU A 117 0.98 -13.08 7.37
C GLU A 117 -0.27 -13.15 6.49
N PHE A 118 -0.42 -12.20 5.57
CA PHE A 118 -1.48 -12.20 4.56
C PHE A 118 -1.12 -11.29 3.38
N THR A 119 -1.78 -11.50 2.24
CA THR A 119 -1.66 -10.56 1.11
C THR A 119 -2.80 -9.54 1.17
N LEU A 120 -2.44 -8.25 1.17
CA LEU A 120 -3.38 -7.14 1.09
C LEU A 120 -3.43 -6.63 -0.35
N THR A 121 -4.59 -6.69 -0.99
CA THR A 121 -4.80 -6.09 -2.32
C THR A 121 -5.63 -4.81 -2.17
N VAL A 122 -5.17 -3.74 -2.80
CA VAL A 122 -5.85 -2.43 -2.84
C VAL A 122 -5.91 -1.93 -4.28
N THR A 123 -6.99 -1.24 -4.61
CA THR A 123 -7.18 -0.61 -5.92
C THR A 123 -6.82 0.86 -5.88
N ALA A 124 -6.50 1.43 -7.03
CA ALA A 124 -6.16 2.86 -7.14
C ALA A 124 -7.26 3.74 -6.52
N GLY A 125 -6.88 4.58 -5.55
CA GLY A 125 -7.77 5.47 -4.81
C GLY A 125 -8.34 4.90 -3.51
N ASP A 126 -8.13 3.60 -3.22
CA ASP A 126 -8.51 3.04 -1.93
C ASP A 126 -7.74 3.69 -0.79
N VAL A 127 -8.46 4.06 0.26
CA VAL A 127 -7.87 4.46 1.54
C VAL A 127 -7.72 3.20 2.38
N PHE A 128 -6.50 2.87 2.79
CA PHE A 128 -6.22 1.67 3.57
C PHE A 128 -5.26 1.97 4.71
N GLY A 129 -5.18 1.06 5.67
CA GLY A 129 -4.35 1.29 6.82
C GLY A 129 -4.40 0.20 7.86
N PHE A 130 -3.68 0.45 8.95
CA PHE A 130 -3.62 -0.42 10.12
C PHE A 130 -4.11 0.35 11.34
N TYR A 131 -4.73 -0.36 12.28
CA TYR A 131 -5.31 0.26 13.46
C TYR A 131 -5.09 -0.57 14.72
N ILE A 132 -5.04 0.13 15.86
CA ILE A 132 -5.27 -0.43 17.19
C ILE A 132 -6.46 0.33 17.80
N ASP A 133 -7.48 -0.40 18.20
CA ASP A 133 -8.61 0.13 18.96
C ASP A 133 -8.38 -0.12 20.44
N SER A 134 -8.12 0.91 21.23
CA SER A 134 -8.06 0.83 22.68
C SER A 134 -9.47 1.00 23.23
N THR A 135 -10.17 -0.10 23.48
CA THR A 135 -11.63 -0.12 23.76
C THR A 135 -12.00 0.44 25.13
N ASP A 136 -11.11 0.32 26.12
CA ASP A 136 -11.29 0.85 27.47
C ASP A 136 -10.27 1.95 27.83
N ASP A 137 -9.18 2.06 27.05
CA ASP A 137 -8.11 3.08 27.17
C ASP A 137 -7.45 3.10 28.58
N VAL A 138 -7.36 1.92 29.21
CA VAL A 138 -6.78 1.72 30.54
C VAL A 138 -6.00 0.40 30.60
N ASN A 139 -5.31 0.13 31.71
CA ASN A 139 -4.64 -1.14 32.02
C ASN A 139 -3.49 -1.59 31.09
N GLY A 140 -3.23 -0.91 29.98
CA GLY A 140 -2.06 -1.12 29.13
C GLY A 140 -2.40 -0.94 27.66
N PRO A 141 -1.47 -0.48 26.80
CA PRO A 141 -1.74 -0.31 25.38
C PRO A 141 -1.54 -1.61 24.60
N GLY A 142 -2.22 -1.71 23.47
CA GLY A 142 -1.82 -2.58 22.37
C GLY A 142 -0.56 -2.05 21.68
N PHE A 143 0.28 -2.94 21.19
CA PHE A 143 1.48 -2.65 20.42
C PHE A 143 1.50 -3.56 19.19
N ALA A 144 1.74 -2.99 18.01
CA ALA A 144 1.83 -3.75 16.77
C ALA A 144 2.98 -3.29 15.90
N THR A 145 3.59 -4.23 15.19
CA THR A 145 4.53 -3.97 14.10
C THR A 145 3.97 -4.54 12.82
N VAL A 146 4.07 -3.80 11.73
CA VAL A 146 3.62 -4.22 10.40
C VAL A 146 4.73 -3.97 9.40
N VAL A 147 5.06 -4.98 8.61
CA VAL A 147 5.96 -4.87 7.46
C VAL A 147 5.17 -5.26 6.23
N GLY A 148 5.21 -4.42 5.21
CA GLY A 148 4.58 -4.71 3.92
C GLY A 148 5.58 -4.58 2.78
N THR A 149 5.60 -5.56 1.89
CA THR A 149 6.40 -5.53 0.67
C THR A 149 5.48 -5.67 -0.54
N GLU A 150 5.59 -4.78 -1.50
CA GLU A 150 4.80 -4.82 -2.73
C GLU A 150 5.12 -6.10 -3.52
N VAL A 151 4.09 -6.83 -3.89
CA VAL A 151 4.16 -7.98 -4.77
C VAL A 151 4.26 -7.48 -6.20
N PRO A 152 5.38 -7.73 -6.91
CA PRO A 152 5.55 -7.24 -8.27
C PRO A 152 4.45 -7.79 -9.17
N SER A 153 3.70 -6.90 -9.84
CA SER A 153 2.78 -7.36 -10.89
C SER A 153 3.61 -8.01 -12.01
N ALA A 154 3.21 -9.19 -12.47
CA ALA A 154 3.87 -9.83 -13.60
C ALA A 154 3.86 -8.88 -14.80
N ALA A 155 5.00 -8.73 -15.49
CA ALA A 155 5.09 -7.88 -16.66
C ALA A 155 4.02 -8.27 -17.67
N VAL A 156 3.08 -7.37 -17.93
CA VAL A 156 2.02 -7.60 -18.91
C VAL A 156 2.69 -7.73 -20.29
N PRO A 157 2.53 -8.88 -20.99
CA PRO A 157 3.05 -9.02 -22.34
C PRO A 157 2.52 -7.89 -23.21
N LEU A 158 3.42 -7.20 -23.91
CA LEU A 158 3.04 -6.12 -24.83
C LEU A 158 1.90 -6.62 -25.74
N PRO A 159 0.78 -5.88 -25.85
CA PRO A 159 -0.30 -6.30 -26.72
C PRO A 159 0.23 -6.42 -28.16
N ALA A 160 -0.29 -7.40 -28.91
CA ALA A 160 0.13 -7.67 -30.29
C ALA A 160 0.06 -6.42 -31.22
N SER A 161 -0.67 -5.39 -30.80
CA SER A 161 -0.69 -4.06 -31.41
C SER A 161 0.70 -3.42 -31.51
N GLY A 162 1.60 -3.66 -30.56
CA GLY A 162 3.00 -3.20 -30.65
C GLY A 162 3.74 -3.82 -31.83
N GLY A 163 3.55 -5.13 -32.03
CA GLY A 163 4.06 -5.84 -33.22
C GLY A 163 3.44 -5.35 -34.52
N LEU A 164 2.13 -5.07 -34.53
CA LEU A 164 1.43 -4.51 -35.69
C LEU A 164 1.89 -3.09 -36.05
N LEU A 165 2.17 -2.23 -35.06
CA LEU A 165 2.69 -0.88 -35.29
C LEU A 165 4.08 -0.93 -35.95
N ILE A 166 4.97 -1.78 -35.45
CA ILE A 166 6.30 -1.97 -36.03
C ILE A 166 6.18 -2.54 -37.45
N GLY A 167 5.36 -3.58 -37.62
CA GLY A 167 5.11 -4.20 -38.92
C GLY A 167 4.55 -3.23 -39.96
N SER A 168 3.60 -2.37 -39.56
CA SER A 168 3.00 -1.37 -40.45
C SER A 168 3.98 -0.26 -40.82
N LEU A 169 4.82 0.22 -39.90
CA LEU A 169 5.87 1.20 -40.19
C LEU A 169 6.93 0.64 -41.16
N ILE A 170 7.35 -0.62 -40.97
CA ILE A 170 8.27 -1.31 -41.89
C ILE A 170 7.62 -1.45 -43.27
N GLY A 171 6.36 -1.93 -43.32
CA GLY A 171 5.61 -2.08 -44.57
C GLY A 171 5.47 -0.76 -45.33
N LEU A 172 5.14 0.33 -44.64
CA LEU A 172 5.00 1.67 -45.23
C LEU A 172 6.34 2.21 -45.76
N GLY A 173 7.43 1.97 -45.04
CA GLY A 173 8.79 2.34 -45.44
C GLY A 173 9.23 1.61 -46.71
N LEU A 174 9.00 0.30 -46.78
CA LEU A 174 9.29 -0.52 -47.95
C LEU A 174 8.44 -0.11 -49.16
N TYR A 175 7.15 0.17 -48.95
CA TYR A 175 6.24 0.64 -49.99
C TYR A 175 6.72 1.98 -50.60
N ARG A 176 7.08 2.96 -49.76
CA ARG A 176 7.59 4.27 -50.20
C ARG A 176 8.91 4.18 -50.97
N ARG A 177 9.77 3.19 -50.68
CA ARG A 177 11.05 3.01 -51.37
C ARG A 177 10.88 2.49 -52.80
N ARG A 178 9.81 1.73 -53.07
CA ARG A 178 9.47 1.23 -54.40
C ARG A 178 9.00 2.34 -55.34
N GLY A 179 8.17 3.26 -54.86
CA GLY A 179 7.63 4.36 -55.69
C GLY A 179 8.61 5.47 -56.09
N ARG A 180 9.85 5.45 -55.58
CA ARG A 180 10.91 6.44 -55.92
C ARG A 180 11.93 5.92 -56.95
N ARG A 181 11.79 4.67 -57.41
CA ARG A 181 12.69 4.02 -58.37
C ARG A 181 12.08 3.82 -59.76
N ALA A 182 10.85 4.29 -59.97
CA ALA A 182 10.19 4.43 -61.27
C ALA A 182 10.13 5.92 -61.60
#